data_AF-A0A420N7G6-F1
#
_entry.id   AF-A0A420N7G6-F1
#
_cell.length_a   1.000
_cell.length_b   1.000
_cell.length_c   1.000
_cell.angle_alpha   90.00
_cell.angle_beta   90.00
_cell.angle_gamma   90.00
#
_symmetry.space_group_name_H-M   'P 1'
#
loop_
_entity.id
_entity.type
_entity.pdbx_description
1 polymer ?
#
loop_
_entity_poly.entity_id
_entity_poly.type
_entity_poly.pdbx_seq_one_letter_code
_entity_poly.pdbx_strand_id
1 'polypeptide(L)'
;MKDMWEFQDHLAAAMKARELVSSDKPEVYPSDEFAAEAIGVPVEFLTTLYKSGSNFTATRPQSIGWKPEWDKERSLKNVDVEIEDVIELGKAKSSLIDSLFAAVGRPR
;
A
#
# COMPACT_ATOMS: atom_id res chain seq x y z
N MET A 1 -9.26 -15.03 -4.47
CA MET A 1 -8.17 -14.04 -4.47
C MET A 1 -7.39 -14.15 -5.78
N LYS A 2 -8.08 -13.93 -6.90
CA LYS A 2 -7.44 -13.73 -8.22
C LYS A 2 -7.10 -12.23 -8.42
N ASP A 3 -7.52 -11.43 -7.44
CA ASP A 3 -7.72 -9.98 -7.52
C ASP A 3 -6.54 -9.17 -6.95
N MET A 4 -5.70 -9.80 -6.11
CA MET A 4 -4.52 -9.14 -5.54
C MET A 4 -3.42 -8.89 -6.58
N TRP A 5 -3.24 -9.83 -7.51
CA TRP A 5 -2.21 -9.67 -8.56
C TRP A 5 -2.58 -8.56 -9.54
N GLU A 6 -3.85 -8.53 -9.98
CA GLU A 6 -4.36 -7.46 -10.83
C GLU A 6 -4.29 -6.09 -10.14
N PHE A 7 -4.57 -6.03 -8.83
CA PHE A 7 -4.38 -4.82 -8.04
C PHE A 7 -2.92 -4.36 -8.04
N GLN A 8 -1.98 -5.27 -7.81
CA GLN A 8 -0.54 -4.96 -7.79
C GLN A 8 -0.04 -4.52 -9.17
N ASP A 9 -0.48 -5.18 -10.25
CA ASP A 9 -0.17 -4.79 -11.63
C ASP A 9 -0.69 -3.38 -11.93
N HIS A 10 -1.94 -3.07 -11.55
CA HIS A 10 -2.52 -1.74 -11.74
C HIS A 10 -1.77 -0.68 -10.93
N LEU A 11 -1.43 -0.97 -9.67
CA LEU A 11 -0.66 -0.07 -8.81
C LEU A 11 0.72 0.23 -9.43
N ALA A 12 1.45 -0.80 -9.86
CA ALA A 12 2.78 -0.62 -10.47
C ALA A 12 2.70 0.21 -11.75
N ALA A 13 1.74 -0.07 -12.63
CA ALA A 13 1.51 0.71 -13.84
C ALA A 13 1.15 2.17 -13.53
N ALA A 14 0.27 2.41 -12.56
CA ALA A 14 -0.15 3.76 -12.15
C ALA A 14 1.01 4.56 -11.54
N MET A 15 1.85 3.93 -10.72
CA MET A 15 3.05 4.56 -10.17
C MET A 15 4.09 4.85 -11.26
N LYS A 16 4.29 3.91 -12.20
CA LYS A 16 5.23 4.09 -13.31
C LYS A 16 4.81 5.23 -14.25
N ALA A 17 3.52 5.35 -14.55
CA ALA A 17 2.97 6.43 -15.36
C ALA A 17 3.22 7.83 -14.75
N ARG A 18 3.43 7.89 -13.43
CA ARG A 18 3.78 9.10 -12.67
C ARG A 18 5.28 9.20 -12.36
N GLU A 19 6.09 8.33 -12.97
CA GLU A 19 7.55 8.27 -12.80
C GLU A 19 8.03 8.04 -11.35
N LEU A 20 7.15 7.51 -10.49
CA LEU A 20 7.47 7.24 -9.08
C LEU A 20 8.30 5.96 -8.89
N VAL A 21 8.26 5.06 -9.87
CA VAL A 21 8.97 3.78 -9.87
C VAL A 21 9.62 3.52 -11.23
N SER A 22 10.62 2.64 -11.24
CA SER A 22 11.36 2.28 -12.44
C SER A 22 10.63 1.27 -13.34
N SER A 23 9.76 0.42 -12.77
CA SER A 23 9.05 -0.67 -13.44
C SER A 23 7.52 -0.49 -13.38
N ASP A 24 6.81 -0.85 -14.45
CA ASP A 24 5.34 -0.95 -14.50
C ASP A 24 4.80 -2.29 -14.00
N LYS A 25 5.67 -3.18 -13.54
CA LYS A 25 5.33 -4.49 -12.99
C LYS A 25 5.79 -4.65 -11.55
N PRO A 26 5.02 -5.37 -10.71
CA PRO A 26 5.45 -5.75 -9.38
C PRO A 26 6.75 -6.56 -9.42
N GLU A 27 7.70 -6.19 -8.57
CA GLU A 27 8.89 -7.01 -8.31
C GLU A 27 8.53 -8.16 -7.36
N VAL A 28 9.10 -9.34 -7.62
CA VAL A 28 8.88 -10.53 -6.80
C VAL A 28 10.21 -10.96 -6.20
N TYR A 29 10.28 -10.96 -4.87
CA TYR A 29 11.47 -11.37 -4.14
C TYR A 29 11.43 -12.86 -3.80
N PRO A 30 12.59 -13.54 -3.78
CA PRO A 30 12.68 -14.97 -3.52
C PRO A 30 12.42 -15.34 -2.04
N SER A 31 12.57 -14.38 -1.11
CA SER A 31 12.23 -14.55 0.30
C SER A 31 11.96 -13.20 0.98
N ASP A 32 11.38 -13.24 2.18
CA ASP A 32 11.13 -12.06 3.01
C ASP A 32 12.43 -11.41 3.48
N GLU A 33 13.47 -12.18 3.79
CA GLU A 33 14.79 -11.64 4.16
C GLU A 33 15.42 -10.86 3.01
N PHE A 34 15.33 -11.40 1.78
CA PHE A 34 15.82 -10.71 0.60
C PHE A 34 15.04 -9.42 0.35
N ALA A 35 13.70 -9.47 0.47
CA ALA A 35 12.86 -8.30 0.32
C ALA A 35 13.19 -7.22 1.36
N ALA A 36 13.34 -7.61 2.63
CA ALA A 36 13.68 -6.72 3.73
C ALA A 36 15.05 -6.05 3.52
N GLU A 37 16.06 -6.82 3.09
CA GLU A 37 17.38 -6.29 2.73
C GLU A 37 17.29 -5.31 1.55
N ALA A 38 16.59 -5.67 0.47
CA ALA A 38 16.44 -4.84 -0.72
C ALA A 38 15.72 -3.52 -0.44
N ILE A 39 14.70 -3.55 0.42
CA ILE A 39 13.89 -2.38 0.81
C ILE A 39 14.60 -1.57 1.93
N GLY A 40 15.56 -2.18 2.63
CA GLY A 40 16.33 -1.54 3.70
C GLY A 40 15.56 -1.42 5.01
N VAL A 41 14.77 -2.44 5.37
CA VAL A 41 13.98 -2.51 6.61
C VAL A 41 14.28 -3.80 7.36
N PRO A 42 14.16 -3.86 8.70
CA PRO A 42 14.23 -5.14 9.40
C PRO A 42 13.08 -6.06 8.98
N VAL A 43 13.34 -7.36 8.89
CA VAL A 43 12.38 -8.35 8.36
C VAL A 43 11.06 -8.37 9.14
N GLU A 44 11.10 -8.03 10.43
CA GLU A 44 9.93 -7.95 11.32
C GLU A 44 8.93 -6.88 10.88
N PHE A 45 9.39 -5.83 10.19
CA PHE A 45 8.52 -4.75 9.70
C PHE A 45 7.92 -5.05 8.33
N LEU A 46 8.48 -5.99 7.55
CA LEU A 46 8.06 -6.27 6.17
C LEU A 46 6.58 -6.64 6.06
N THR A 47 6.12 -7.56 6.92
CA THR A 47 4.72 -7.99 6.94
C THR A 47 3.76 -6.83 7.20
N THR A 48 4.15 -5.89 8.06
CA THR A 48 3.29 -4.77 8.46
C THR A 48 3.21 -3.70 7.39
N LEU A 49 4.27 -3.53 6.57
CA LEU A 49 4.26 -2.63 5.43
C LEU A 49 3.34 -3.15 4.30
N TYR A 50 3.27 -4.47 4.13
CA TYR A 50 2.46 -5.09 3.07
C TYR A 50 1.01 -5.38 3.49
N LYS A 51 0.75 -5.72 4.76
CA LYS A 51 -0.59 -5.99 5.25
C LYS A 51 -1.30 -4.69 5.67
N SER A 52 -2.10 -4.15 4.77
CA SER A 52 -3.02 -3.03 5.04
C SER A 52 -4.29 -3.45 5.81
N GLY A 53 -4.58 -4.74 5.93
CA GLY A 53 -5.75 -5.27 6.61
C GLY A 53 -5.61 -5.27 8.13
N SER A 54 -6.41 -4.46 8.82
CA SER A 54 -6.60 -4.55 10.27
C SER A 54 -7.62 -5.64 10.61
N ASN A 55 -7.48 -6.31 11.76
CA ASN A 55 -8.52 -7.17 12.34
C ASN A 55 -9.65 -6.32 12.96
N PHE A 56 -10.31 -5.49 12.16
CA PHE A 56 -11.45 -4.71 12.62
C PHE A 56 -12.75 -5.39 12.18
N THR A 57 -13.59 -5.73 13.16
CA THR A 57 -14.98 -6.14 12.91
C THR A 57 -15.87 -4.94 13.17
N ALA A 58 -16.46 -4.38 12.12
CA ALA A 58 -17.48 -3.36 12.26
C ALA A 58 -18.70 -3.98 12.97
N THR A 59 -19.02 -3.51 14.18
CA THR A 59 -20.21 -3.99 14.93
C THR A 59 -21.52 -3.47 14.35
N ARG A 60 -21.47 -2.38 13.56
CA ARG A 60 -22.62 -1.76 12.88
C ARG A 60 -22.25 -1.21 11.48
N PRO A 61 -21.85 -2.07 10.53
CA PRO A 61 -21.19 -1.67 9.26
C PRO A 61 -22.02 -0.77 8.34
N GLN A 62 -23.31 -0.59 8.59
CA GLN A 62 -24.24 0.13 7.70
C GLN A 62 -25.27 0.98 8.47
N SER A 63 -25.01 1.27 9.75
CA SER A 63 -25.98 1.95 10.62
C SER A 63 -26.25 3.42 10.25
N ILE A 64 -25.32 4.06 9.55
CA ILE A 64 -25.45 5.46 9.10
C ILE A 64 -26.04 5.59 7.69
N GLY A 65 -26.61 4.51 7.14
CA GLY A 65 -27.18 4.51 5.78
C GLY A 65 -26.15 4.51 4.65
N TRP A 66 -24.85 4.71 4.95
CA TRP A 66 -23.77 4.59 3.98
C TRP A 66 -23.58 3.12 3.56
N LYS A 67 -23.75 2.86 2.27
CA LYS A 67 -23.56 1.54 1.64
C LYS A 67 -22.79 1.72 0.35
N PRO A 68 -21.45 1.84 0.41
CA PRO A 68 -20.67 1.96 -0.81
C PRO A 68 -20.74 0.65 -1.59
N GLU A 69 -21.16 0.73 -2.85
CA GLU A 69 -20.99 -0.37 -3.79
C GLU A 69 -19.54 -0.39 -4.24
N TRP A 70 -18.89 -1.53 -4.01
CA TRP A 70 -17.52 -1.78 -4.39
C TRP A 70 -17.50 -2.81 -5.51
N ASP A 71 -17.23 -2.35 -6.72
CA ASP A 71 -16.86 -3.20 -7.83
C ASP A 71 -15.35 -3.07 -8.11
N LYS A 72 -14.86 -3.91 -9.03
CA LYS A 72 -13.46 -3.93 -9.41
C LYS A 72 -13.00 -2.59 -9.99
N GLU A 73 -13.80 -1.99 -10.86
CA GLU A 73 -13.45 -0.73 -11.54
C GLU A 73 -13.27 0.41 -10.53
N ARG A 74 -14.22 0.56 -9.60
CA ARG A 74 -14.14 1.54 -8.52
C ARG A 74 -12.93 1.27 -7.62
N SER A 75 -12.65 0.00 -7.33
CA SER A 75 -11.51 -0.37 -6.48
C SER A 75 -10.18 0.04 -7.13
N LEU A 76 -10.00 -0.24 -8.43
CA LEU A 76 -8.79 0.16 -9.18
C LEU A 76 -8.70 1.68 -9.36
N LYS A 77 -9.82 2.37 -9.66
CA LYS A 77 -9.85 3.83 -9.76
C LYS A 77 -9.45 4.51 -8.45
N ASN A 78 -9.84 3.93 -7.31
CA ASN A 78 -9.43 4.47 -6.02
C ASN A 78 -7.93 4.32 -5.76
N VAL A 79 -7.24 3.35 -6.38
CA VAL A 79 -5.76 3.27 -6.29
C VAL A 79 -5.12 4.53 -6.86
N ASP A 80 -5.56 4.99 -8.04
CA ASP A 80 -5.06 6.22 -8.63
C ASP A 80 -5.29 7.46 -7.76
N VAL A 81 -6.46 7.52 -7.10
CA VAL A 81 -6.79 8.60 -6.15
C VAL A 81 -5.91 8.55 -4.91
N GLU A 82 -5.69 7.37 -4.33
CA GLU A 82 -4.84 7.23 -3.13
C GLU A 82 -3.36 7.55 -3.44
N ILE A 83 -2.86 7.25 -4.65
CA ILE A 83 -1.53 7.68 -5.08
C ILE A 83 -1.45 9.20 -5.11
N GLU A 84 -2.43 9.87 -5.73
CA GLU A 84 -2.48 11.32 -5.82
C GLU A 84 -2.57 11.97 -4.43
N ASP A 85 -3.45 11.46 -3.56
CA ASP A 85 -3.59 11.88 -2.17
C ASP A 85 -2.25 11.83 -1.43
N VAL A 86 -1.47 10.76 -1.59
CA VAL A 86 -0.16 10.62 -0.93
C VAL A 86 0.85 11.63 -1.46
N ILE A 87 0.84 11.88 -2.77
CA ILE A 87 1.69 12.90 -3.40
C ILE A 87 1.32 14.30 -2.89
N GLU A 88 0.03 14.66 -2.91
CA GLU A 88 -0.46 15.96 -2.46
C GLU A 88 -0.18 16.19 -0.97
N LEU A 89 -0.40 15.18 -0.14
CA LEU A 89 -0.15 15.25 1.31
C LEU A 89 1.35 15.24 1.65
N GLY A 90 2.22 14.80 0.73
CA GLY A 90 3.66 14.67 0.94
C GLY A 90 4.06 13.64 2.01
N LYS A 91 3.13 12.77 2.43
CA LYS A 91 3.37 11.71 3.43
C LYS A 91 2.37 10.57 3.31
N ALA A 92 2.81 9.36 3.64
CA ALA A 92 1.91 8.25 3.85
C ALA A 92 1.08 8.47 5.14
N LYS A 93 -0.21 8.10 5.14
CA LYS A 93 -1.15 8.33 6.27
C LYS A 93 -0.88 7.48 7.53
N SER A 94 0.28 6.83 7.67
CA SER A 94 0.54 5.85 8.74
C SER A 94 1.60 6.32 9.75
N SER A 95 1.20 6.46 11.01
CA SER A 95 2.11 6.72 12.14
C SER A 95 3.15 5.60 12.35
N LEU A 96 2.89 4.41 11.80
CA LEU A 96 3.84 3.30 11.79
C LEU A 96 5.03 3.60 10.87
N ILE A 97 4.79 4.19 9.69
CA ILE A 97 5.86 4.55 8.74
C ILE A 97 6.77 5.61 9.34
N ASP A 98 6.19 6.58 10.06
CA ASP A 98 6.95 7.56 10.83
C ASP A 98 7.85 6.92 11.89
N SER A 99 7.33 5.89 12.58
CA SER A 99 8.08 5.16 13.59
C SER A 99 9.21 4.32 12.98
N LEU A 100 8.97 3.73 11.81
CA LEU A 100 9.97 2.98 11.05
C LEU A 100 11.15 3.87 10.63
N PHE A 101 10.89 5.01 10.00
CA PHE A 101 11.96 5.92 9.57
C PHE A 101 12.78 6.46 10.73
N ALA A 102 12.12 6.78 11.85
CA ALA A 102 12.80 7.16 13.09
C ALA A 102 13.72 6.03 13.62
N ALA A 103 13.27 4.78 13.56
CA ALA A 103 14.05 3.63 14.02
C ALA A 103 15.28 3.33 13.14
N VAL A 104 15.19 3.53 11.83
CA VAL A 104 16.31 3.29 10.89
C VAL A 104 17.23 4.50 10.69
N GLY A 105 16.99 5.61 11.40
CA GLY A 105 17.83 6.81 11.36
C GLY A 105 17.87 7.52 10.00
N ARG A 106 16.89 7.30 9.12
CA ARG A 106 16.77 8.04 7.87
C ARG A 106 15.99 9.34 8.08
N PRO A 107 16.55 10.52 7.76
CA PRO A 107 15.76 11.74 7.68
C PRO A 107 14.73 11.60 6.55
N ARG A 108 13.55 12.21 6.75
CA ARG A 108 12.49 12.32 5.74
C ARG A 108 12.97 13.05 4.49
#